data_AF-A0A419JZJ7-F1
#
_entry.id   AF-A0A419JZJ7-F1
#
_cell.length_a   1.000
_cell.length_b   1.000
_cell.length_c   1.000
_cell.angle_alpha   90.00
_cell.angle_beta   90.00
_cell.angle_gamma   90.00
#
_symmetry.space_group_name_H-M   'P 1'
#
loop_
_entity.id
_entity.type
_entity.pdbx_description
1 polymer ?
#
loop_
_entity_poly.entity_id
_entity_poly.type
_entity_poly.pdbx_seq_one_letter_code
_entity_poly.pdbx_strand_id
1 'polypeptide(L)'
;MTSILKRLIEAFSLKTRGGYASPQTPTIYETPVIPLSDVMKLYERDPACKASVDLLAASTVGMGFYTTVNKNYEKAEDAKRIVDKFNEEANLDALLCDMARILIACGNDFWLKITPERLTELNRLPVDAVERIHQTYIKEKGLKLPYQVEGYKLRQSYGGEILRKEAVIHWRINCLDISGFGTGVLQVLLHSLVLQSDRRPAYAWMKAKIEKQK
;
A
#
# COMPACT_ATOMS: atom_id res chain seq x y z
N MET A 1 -28.57 45.64 32.80
CA MET A 1 -27.44 45.30 31.91
C MET A 1 -27.80 44.04 31.15
N THR A 2 -28.00 44.16 29.84
CA THR A 2 -28.65 43.20 28.93
C THR A 2 -27.83 41.92 28.72
N SER A 3 -28.50 40.76 28.60
CA SER A 3 -27.89 39.42 28.50
C SER A 3 -26.93 39.25 27.31
N ILE A 4 -27.00 40.16 26.35
CA ILE A 4 -26.13 40.24 25.17
C ILE A 4 -24.68 40.58 25.57
N LEU A 5 -24.47 41.45 26.58
CA LEU A 5 -23.14 41.80 27.06
C LEU A 5 -22.45 40.63 27.79
N LYS A 6 -23.21 39.78 28.50
CA LYS A 6 -22.68 38.55 29.12
C LYS A 6 -22.25 37.53 28.07
N ARG A 7 -23.03 37.35 27.00
CA ARG A 7 -22.68 36.44 25.89
C ARG A 7 -21.45 36.91 25.10
N LEU A 8 -21.28 38.22 24.94
CA LEU A 8 -20.08 38.77 24.30
C LEU A 8 -18.84 38.55 25.16
N ILE A 9 -18.93 38.74 26.47
CA ILE A 9 -17.79 38.50 27.38
C ILE A 9 -17.42 37.00 27.41
N GLU A 10 -18.39 36.08 27.38
CA GLU A 10 -18.11 34.64 27.26
C GLU A 10 -17.47 34.24 25.92
N ALA A 11 -17.87 34.89 24.82
CA ALA A 11 -17.28 34.64 23.50
C ALA A 11 -15.82 35.14 23.40
N PHE A 12 -15.45 36.18 24.15
CA PHE A 12 -14.09 36.72 24.19
C PHE A 12 -13.22 36.18 25.34
N SER A 13 -13.79 35.46 26.32
CA SER A 13 -13.03 34.89 27.45
C SER A 13 -12.55 33.45 27.24
N LEU A 14 -12.87 32.81 26.12
CA LEU A 14 -12.26 31.54 25.73
C LEU A 14 -10.80 31.80 25.30
N LYS A 15 -9.91 31.86 26.30
CA LYS A 15 -8.48 31.66 26.11
C LYS A 15 -8.29 30.29 25.45
N THR A 16 -8.16 30.29 24.13
CA THR A 16 -7.51 29.22 23.40
C THR A 16 -6.05 29.17 23.85
N ARG A 17 -5.78 28.38 24.90
CA ARG A 17 -4.47 27.74 25.02
C ARG A 17 -4.36 26.74 23.87
N GLY A 18 -4.08 27.27 22.69
CA GLY A 18 -3.56 26.49 21.57
C GLY A 18 -2.16 26.05 21.96
N GLY A 19 -2.06 24.93 22.66
CA GLY A 19 -0.81 24.22 22.79
C GLY A 19 -0.42 23.74 21.41
N TYR A 20 0.54 24.40 20.77
CA TYR A 20 1.20 23.85 19.60
C TYR A 20 2.14 22.75 20.08
N ALA A 21 1.71 21.50 19.97
CA ALA A 21 2.65 20.39 19.87
C ALA A 21 3.18 20.41 18.43
N SER A 22 4.29 21.10 18.21
CA SER A 22 5.06 20.94 16.98
C SER A 22 5.71 19.55 17.04
N PRO A 23 5.42 18.61 16.12
CA PRO A 23 6.22 17.41 16.03
C PRO A 23 7.66 17.83 15.70
N GLN A 24 8.58 17.55 16.62
CA GLN A 24 10.01 17.67 16.34
C GLN A 24 10.34 16.70 15.22
N THR A 25 10.76 17.25 14.07
CA THR A 25 11.10 16.60 12.80
C THR A 25 9.89 16.22 11.93
N PRO A 26 9.73 16.77 10.72
CA PRO A 26 8.70 16.31 9.80
C PRO A 26 9.17 15.01 9.15
N THR A 27 8.90 13.87 9.78
CA THR A 27 8.60 12.66 9.00
C THR A 27 7.31 12.96 8.24
N ILE A 28 7.44 13.26 6.95
CA ILE A 28 6.28 13.43 6.08
C ILE A 28 5.71 12.02 5.90
N TYR A 29 4.52 11.82 6.44
CA TYR A 29 3.79 10.58 6.29
C TYR A 29 3.07 10.61 4.96
N GLU A 30 3.25 9.57 4.17
CA GLU A 30 2.59 9.45 2.89
C GLU A 30 1.64 8.26 2.90
N THR A 31 0.38 8.53 2.56
CA THR A 31 -0.74 7.58 2.50
C THR A 31 -1.14 7.40 1.04
N PRO A 32 -1.67 6.23 0.63
CA PRO A 32 -2.14 6.06 -0.74
C PRO A 32 -3.23 7.09 -1.05
N VAL A 33 -3.18 7.71 -2.23
CA VAL A 33 -4.11 8.76 -2.65
C VAL A 33 -5.56 8.27 -2.69
N ILE A 34 -5.74 6.98 -2.98
CA ILE A 34 -7.03 6.28 -2.93
C ILE A 34 -6.89 5.13 -1.92
N PRO A 35 -7.81 4.97 -0.95
CA PRO A 35 -7.78 3.84 -0.05
C PRO A 35 -7.78 2.52 -0.82
N LEU A 36 -6.81 1.64 -0.56
CA LEU A 36 -6.67 0.36 -1.28
C LEU A 36 -7.90 -0.54 -1.13
N SER A 37 -8.63 -0.42 -0.02
CA SER A 37 -9.91 -1.10 0.18
C SER A 37 -11.01 -0.65 -0.78
N ASP A 38 -11.00 0.60 -1.24
CA ASP A 38 -11.95 1.07 -2.27
C ASP A 38 -11.60 0.52 -3.66
N VAL A 39 -10.30 0.33 -3.93
CA VAL A 39 -9.83 -0.36 -5.14
C VAL A 39 -10.32 -1.81 -5.16
N MET A 40 -10.24 -2.50 -4.01
CA MET A 40 -10.74 -3.87 -3.90
C MET A 40 -12.26 -3.99 -4.05
N LYS A 41 -13.03 -3.01 -3.55
CA LYS A 41 -14.48 -2.97 -3.81
C LYS A 41 -14.79 -2.88 -5.30
N LEU A 42 -13.98 -2.14 -6.08
CA LEU A 42 -14.16 -2.09 -7.54
C LEU A 42 -13.87 -3.45 -8.18
N TYR A 43 -12.79 -4.11 -7.77
CA TYR A 43 -12.46 -5.47 -8.22
C TYR A 43 -13.60 -6.47 -7.92
N GLU A 44 -14.21 -6.41 -6.75
CA GLU A 44 -15.27 -7.35 -6.35
C GLU A 44 -16.62 -7.09 -7.05
N ARG A 45 -16.90 -5.83 -7.40
CA ARG A 45 -18.25 -5.40 -7.83
C ARG A 45 -18.37 -5.16 -9.33
N ASP A 46 -17.26 -4.99 -10.03
CA ASP A 46 -17.25 -4.78 -11.48
C ASP A 46 -16.69 -6.01 -12.21
N PRO A 47 -17.52 -6.75 -12.97
CA PRO A 47 -17.09 -8.00 -13.61
C PRO A 47 -16.02 -7.80 -14.69
N ALA A 48 -16.02 -6.65 -15.37
CA ALA A 48 -15.00 -6.35 -16.38
C ALA A 48 -13.65 -6.05 -15.72
N CYS A 49 -13.66 -5.31 -14.60
CA CYS A 49 -12.45 -5.06 -13.80
C CYS A 49 -11.90 -6.37 -13.24
N LYS A 50 -12.77 -7.22 -12.66
CA LYS A 50 -12.40 -8.53 -12.13
C LYS A 50 -11.74 -9.41 -13.20
N ALA A 51 -12.41 -9.59 -14.34
CA ALA A 51 -11.91 -10.43 -15.41
C ALA A 51 -10.56 -9.93 -15.96
N SER A 52 -10.39 -8.61 -16.10
CA SER A 52 -9.13 -8.03 -16.58
C SER A 52 -7.98 -8.27 -15.61
N VAL A 53 -8.20 -8.08 -14.30
CA VAL A 53 -7.18 -8.35 -13.28
C VAL A 53 -6.84 -9.84 -13.22
N ASP A 54 -7.85 -10.71 -13.22
CA ASP A 54 -7.65 -12.16 -13.14
C ASP A 54 -6.89 -12.70 -14.36
N LEU A 55 -7.18 -12.17 -15.56
CA LEU A 55 -6.45 -12.51 -16.79
C LEU A 55 -4.97 -12.08 -16.70
N LEU A 56 -4.71 -10.83 -16.30
CA LEU A 56 -3.34 -10.33 -16.17
C LEU A 56 -2.56 -11.13 -15.11
N ALA A 57 -3.18 -11.44 -13.98
CA ALA A 57 -2.58 -12.25 -12.93
C ALA A 57 -2.23 -13.65 -13.45
N ALA A 58 -3.18 -14.34 -14.09
CA ALA A 58 -2.95 -15.65 -14.68
C ALA A 58 -1.83 -15.64 -15.72
N SER A 59 -1.75 -14.60 -16.57
CA SER A 59 -0.65 -14.47 -17.53
C SER A 59 0.72 -14.23 -16.90
N THR A 60 0.77 -13.65 -15.70
CA THR A 60 2.02 -13.28 -15.03
C THR A 60 2.62 -14.45 -14.24
N VAL A 61 1.78 -15.17 -13.48
CA VAL A 61 2.25 -16.20 -12.54
C VAL A 61 1.68 -17.59 -12.84
N GLY A 62 0.80 -17.74 -13.84
CA GLY A 62 0.12 -19.01 -14.13
C GLY A 62 1.03 -20.13 -14.62
N MET A 63 2.25 -19.81 -15.07
CA MET A 63 3.26 -20.80 -15.46
C MET A 63 4.08 -21.34 -14.27
N GLY A 64 3.86 -20.78 -13.07
CA GLY A 64 4.70 -21.04 -11.91
C GLY A 64 6.10 -20.43 -12.04
N PHE A 65 6.99 -20.81 -11.13
CA PHE A 65 8.40 -20.42 -11.17
C PHE A 65 9.31 -21.62 -10.92
N TYR A 66 10.60 -21.45 -11.18
CA TYR A 66 11.62 -22.42 -10.82
C TYR A 66 12.83 -21.73 -10.23
N THR A 67 13.56 -22.44 -9.37
CA THR A 67 14.77 -21.92 -8.76
C THR A 67 15.99 -22.32 -9.56
N THR A 68 17.00 -21.46 -9.57
CA THR A 68 18.32 -21.76 -10.12
C THR A 68 19.38 -21.54 -9.05
N VAL A 69 20.52 -22.22 -9.18
CA VAL A 69 21.63 -22.10 -8.23
C VAL A 69 22.94 -21.89 -8.98
N ASN A 70 23.84 -21.10 -8.39
CA ASN A 70 25.19 -20.95 -8.89
C ASN A 70 25.95 -22.28 -8.73
N LYS A 71 26.28 -22.91 -9.85
CA LYS A 71 26.95 -24.22 -9.89
C LYS A 71 28.36 -24.21 -9.31
N ASN A 72 29.01 -23.04 -9.24
CA ASN A 72 30.37 -22.91 -8.70
C ASN A 72 30.39 -22.79 -7.17
N TYR A 73 29.22 -22.74 -6.51
CA TYR A 73 29.14 -22.72 -5.07
C TYR A 73 29.31 -24.13 -4.51
N GLU A 74 30.23 -24.31 -3.56
CA GLU A 74 30.57 -25.62 -2.97
C GLU A 74 29.34 -26.37 -2.43
N LYS A 75 28.35 -25.63 -1.90
CA LYS A 75 27.10 -26.20 -1.37
C LYS A 75 25.89 -25.94 -2.27
N ALA A 76 26.09 -25.90 -3.59
CA ALA A 76 25.03 -25.58 -4.56
C ALA A 76 23.83 -26.52 -4.45
N GLU A 77 24.07 -27.83 -4.36
CA GLU A 77 22.97 -28.82 -4.26
C GLU A 77 22.18 -28.65 -2.96
N ASP A 78 22.88 -28.46 -1.84
CA ASP A 78 22.25 -28.22 -0.54
C ASP A 78 21.43 -26.93 -0.52
N ALA A 79 21.99 -25.84 -1.05
CA ALA A 79 21.32 -24.55 -1.12
C ALA A 79 20.04 -24.65 -1.97
N LYS A 80 20.11 -25.29 -3.15
CA LYS A 80 18.94 -25.49 -4.01
C LYS A 80 17.87 -26.31 -3.30
N ARG A 81 18.26 -27.43 -2.67
CA ARG A 81 17.34 -28.30 -1.93
C ARG A 81 16.65 -27.56 -0.78
N ILE A 82 17.38 -26.72 -0.04
CA ILE A 82 16.81 -25.93 1.08
C ILE A 82 15.78 -24.94 0.55
N VAL A 83 16.09 -24.22 -0.53
CA VAL A 83 15.17 -23.23 -1.12
C VAL A 83 13.94 -23.91 -1.72
N ASP A 84 14.12 -25.00 -2.46
CA ASP A 84 13.02 -25.75 -3.06
C ASP A 84 12.06 -26.30 -1.99
N LYS A 85 12.63 -26.87 -0.92
CA LYS A 85 11.85 -27.34 0.22
C LYS A 85 11.07 -26.21 0.90
N PHE A 86 11.71 -25.06 1.12
CA PHE A 86 11.01 -23.90 1.68
C PHE A 86 9.87 -23.43 0.79
N ASN A 87 10.07 -23.39 -0.53
CA ASN A 87 9.03 -22.97 -1.46
C ASN A 87 7.81 -23.90 -1.44
N GLU A 88 8.04 -25.20 -1.33
CA GLU A 88 7.00 -26.22 -1.19
C GLU A 88 6.27 -26.07 0.15
N GLU A 89 7.01 -25.98 1.27
CA GLU A 89 6.43 -25.85 2.62
C GLU A 89 5.64 -24.56 2.80
N ALA A 90 6.12 -23.43 2.27
CA ALA A 90 5.44 -22.14 2.33
C ALA A 90 4.33 -21.99 1.27
N ASN A 91 4.18 -22.96 0.36
CA ASN A 91 3.27 -22.91 -0.79
C ASN A 91 3.42 -21.60 -1.58
N LEU A 92 4.67 -21.30 -1.96
CA LEU A 92 5.02 -20.00 -2.55
C LEU A 92 4.28 -19.73 -3.88
N ASP A 93 3.97 -20.78 -4.66
CA ASP A 93 3.19 -20.66 -5.89
C ASP A 93 1.79 -20.08 -5.65
N ALA A 94 1.09 -20.56 -4.61
CA ALA A 94 -0.22 -20.03 -4.25
C ALA A 94 -0.11 -18.59 -3.75
N LEU A 95 0.91 -18.27 -2.95
CA LEU A 95 1.15 -16.90 -2.47
C LEU A 95 1.42 -15.94 -3.63
N LEU A 96 2.19 -16.36 -4.64
CA LEU A 96 2.45 -15.55 -5.84
C LEU A 96 1.19 -15.38 -6.70
N CYS A 97 0.38 -16.44 -6.86
CA CYS A 97 -0.93 -16.37 -7.52
C CYS A 97 -1.84 -15.32 -6.86
N ASP A 98 -1.95 -15.36 -5.54
CA ASP A 98 -2.82 -14.43 -4.83
C ASP A 98 -2.25 -13.01 -4.77
N MET A 99 -0.93 -12.87 -4.67
CA MET A 99 -0.24 -11.58 -4.72
C MET A 99 -0.42 -10.90 -6.07
N ALA A 100 -0.27 -11.63 -7.18
CA ALA A 100 -0.37 -11.04 -8.52
C ALA A 100 -1.70 -10.30 -8.73
N ARG A 101 -2.82 -10.88 -8.28
CA ARG A 101 -4.15 -10.25 -8.36
C ARG A 101 -4.20 -8.92 -7.61
N ILE A 102 -3.76 -8.93 -6.35
CA ILE A 102 -3.77 -7.75 -5.49
C ILE A 102 -2.78 -6.69 -5.98
N LEU A 103 -1.57 -7.10 -6.36
CA LEU A 103 -0.52 -6.23 -6.88
C LEU A 103 -0.96 -5.54 -8.18
N ILE A 104 -1.59 -6.27 -9.11
CA ILE A 104 -2.09 -5.68 -10.36
C ILE A 104 -3.25 -4.71 -10.06
N ALA A 105 -4.20 -5.10 -9.22
CA ALA A 105 -5.36 -4.27 -8.89
C ALA A 105 -4.98 -2.98 -8.15
N CYS A 106 -4.22 -3.11 -7.06
CA CYS A 106 -3.94 -2.07 -6.06
C CYS A 106 -2.53 -1.48 -6.15
N GLY A 107 -1.63 -2.08 -6.92
CA GLY A 107 -0.24 -1.64 -7.03
C GLY A 107 0.64 -2.03 -5.85
N ASN A 108 0.08 -2.70 -4.84
CA ASN A 108 0.73 -2.98 -3.56
C ASN A 108 0.29 -4.34 -3.03
N ASP A 109 1.22 -5.11 -2.49
CA ASP A 109 0.94 -6.26 -1.61
C ASP A 109 2.03 -6.35 -0.54
N PHE A 110 1.67 -6.75 0.68
CA PHE A 110 2.59 -6.76 1.82
C PHE A 110 2.65 -8.13 2.45
N TRP A 111 3.83 -8.71 2.56
CA TRP A 111 4.04 -10.00 3.24
C TRP A 111 4.89 -9.81 4.47
N LEU A 112 4.53 -10.46 5.56
CA LEU A 112 5.27 -10.53 6.80
C LEU A 112 6.14 -11.78 6.79
N LYS A 113 7.44 -11.60 7.02
CA LYS A 113 8.39 -12.68 7.29
C LYS A 113 8.27 -13.07 8.75
N ILE A 114 7.72 -14.25 9.01
CA ILE A 114 7.71 -14.83 10.35
C ILE A 114 9.13 -15.33 10.62
N THR A 115 9.70 -14.91 11.75
CA THR A 115 11.14 -15.07 12.08
C THR A 115 12.07 -14.55 10.98
N PRO A 116 12.22 -13.22 10.81
CA PRO A 116 12.95 -12.63 9.69
C PRO A 116 14.45 -13.02 9.64
N GLU A 117 15.04 -13.43 10.77
CA GLU A 117 16.42 -13.91 10.88
C GLU A 117 16.60 -15.34 10.35
N ARG A 118 15.52 -16.14 10.38
CA ARG A 118 15.46 -17.50 9.84
C ARG A 118 14.08 -17.72 9.25
N LEU A 119 13.92 -17.37 7.99
CA LEU A 119 12.64 -17.41 7.31
C LEU A 119 12.09 -18.84 7.30
N THR A 120 11.01 -19.06 8.05
CA THR A 120 10.28 -20.34 8.08
C THR A 120 8.89 -20.22 7.49
N GLU A 121 8.30 -19.03 7.54
CA GLU A 121 6.92 -18.81 7.10
C GLU A 121 6.74 -17.38 6.58
N LEU A 122 5.83 -17.24 5.63
CA LEU A 122 5.39 -15.97 5.06
C LEU A 122 3.89 -15.83 5.28
N ASN A 123 3.48 -14.70 5.84
CA ASN A 123 2.07 -14.39 5.99
C ASN A 123 1.70 -13.12 5.21
N ARG A 124 0.68 -13.19 4.37
CA ARG A 124 0.21 -12.02 3.63
C ARG A 124 -0.61 -11.14 4.56
N LEU A 125 -0.27 -9.85 4.59
CA LEU A 125 -1.08 -8.86 5.29
C LEU A 125 -2.28 -8.48 4.42
N PRO A 126 -3.43 -8.15 5.03
CA PRO A 126 -4.50 -7.49 4.30
C PRO A 126 -3.97 -6.25 3.56
N VAL A 127 -4.42 -6.03 2.33
CA VAL A 127 -3.89 -4.96 1.46
C VAL A 127 -4.02 -3.57 2.09
N ASP A 128 -5.03 -3.37 2.94
CA ASP A 128 -5.27 -2.12 3.64
C ASP A 128 -4.62 -2.03 5.02
N ALA A 129 -3.90 -3.06 5.47
CA ALA A 129 -3.33 -3.12 6.82
C ALA A 129 -2.26 -2.05 7.05
N VAL A 130 -1.44 -1.77 6.04
CA VAL A 130 -0.43 -0.71 6.09
C VAL A 130 -1.11 0.64 5.85
N GLU A 131 -1.08 1.50 6.87
CA GLU A 131 -1.58 2.87 6.79
C GLU A 131 -0.57 3.78 6.09
N ARG A 132 0.72 3.64 6.44
CA ARG A 132 1.80 4.55 6.01
C ARG A 132 3.12 3.81 5.85
N ILE A 133 3.95 4.27 4.92
CA ILE A 133 5.32 3.81 4.72
C ILE A 133 6.26 4.89 5.24
N HIS A 134 7.06 4.54 6.25
CA HIS A 134 8.07 5.44 6.81
C HIS A 134 9.30 5.44 5.92
N GLN A 135 9.72 6.62 5.46
CA GLN A 135 10.88 6.79 4.61
C GLN A 135 11.81 7.86 5.17
N THR A 136 13.12 7.62 5.03
CA THR A 136 14.13 8.67 5.16
C THR A 136 14.15 9.54 3.91
N TYR A 137 14.65 10.76 4.05
CA TYR A 137 14.88 11.67 2.93
C TYR A 137 16.34 12.09 2.90
N ILE A 138 16.91 12.24 1.71
CA ILE A 138 18.24 12.83 1.53
C ILE A 138 18.14 14.29 1.96
N LYS A 139 18.75 14.65 3.09
CA LYS A 139 18.71 16.02 3.65
C LYS A 139 19.83 16.93 3.13
N GLU A 140 20.70 16.44 2.26
CA GLU A 140 21.79 17.24 1.70
C GLU A 140 21.23 18.42 0.89
N LYS A 141 21.78 19.61 1.15
CA LYS A 141 21.48 20.84 0.40
C LYS A 141 19.99 21.20 0.35
N GLY A 142 19.20 20.78 1.34
CA GLY A 142 17.76 21.08 1.42
C GLY A 142 16.88 20.26 0.48
N LEU A 143 17.42 19.21 -0.15
CA LEU A 143 16.63 18.26 -0.92
C LEU A 143 15.65 17.52 0.01
N LYS A 144 14.46 17.20 -0.51
CA LYS A 144 13.45 16.36 0.15
C LYS A 144 13.10 15.21 -0.78
N LEU A 145 14.10 14.41 -1.12
CA LEU A 145 13.94 13.23 -1.96
C LEU A 145 13.89 11.98 -1.08
N PRO A 146 12.86 11.12 -1.20
CA PRO A 146 12.81 9.85 -0.49
C PRO A 146 14.06 9.03 -0.78
N TYR A 147 14.61 8.37 0.24
CA TYR A 147 15.84 7.61 0.14
C TYR A 147 15.65 6.13 0.47
N GLN A 148 15.32 5.82 1.71
CA GLN A 148 15.14 4.44 2.17
C GLN A 148 13.91 4.30 3.05
N VAL A 149 13.17 3.22 2.83
CA VAL A 149 12.09 2.80 3.75
C VAL A 149 12.71 2.39 5.08
N GLU A 150 12.13 2.85 6.19
CA GLU A 150 12.51 2.48 7.56
C GLU A 150 11.51 1.51 8.20
N GLY A 151 10.24 1.59 7.79
CA GLY A 151 9.21 0.72 8.35
C GLY A 151 7.81 0.96 7.79
N TYR A 152 6.87 0.16 8.28
CA TYR A 152 5.48 0.12 7.81
C TYR A 152 4.55 0.31 9.01
N LYS A 153 3.81 1.42 9.03
CA LYS A 153 2.82 1.70 10.07
C LYS A 153 1.55 0.93 9.77
N LEU A 154 1.15 0.07 10.69
CA LEU A 154 -0.15 -0.60 10.61
C LEU A 154 -1.26 0.35 11.02
N ARG A 155 -2.46 0.16 10.46
CA ARG A 155 -3.68 0.83 10.94
C ARG A 155 -3.97 0.39 12.38
N GLN A 156 -4.69 1.24 13.11
CA GLN A 156 -5.13 0.94 14.48
C GLN A 156 -5.96 -0.35 14.59
N SER A 157 -6.77 -0.68 13.56
CA SER A 157 -7.54 -1.94 13.51
C SER A 157 -6.66 -3.19 13.50
N TYR A 158 -5.38 -3.06 13.15
CA TYR A 158 -4.38 -4.13 13.13
C TYR A 158 -3.28 -3.91 14.19
N GLY A 159 -3.60 -3.18 15.27
CA GLY A 159 -2.68 -2.95 16.40
C GLY A 159 -1.88 -1.65 16.34
N GLY A 160 -1.84 -0.97 15.19
CA GLY A 160 -1.22 0.35 15.09
C GLY A 160 0.30 0.37 15.26
N GLU A 161 0.99 -0.77 15.29
CA GLU A 161 2.44 -0.82 15.46
C GLU A 161 3.20 -0.42 14.20
N ILE A 162 4.51 -0.19 14.34
CA ILE A 162 5.41 0.04 13.20
C ILE A 162 6.24 -1.23 13.01
N LEU A 163 6.02 -1.91 11.88
CA LEU A 163 6.83 -3.03 11.48
C LEU A 163 8.16 -2.52 10.92
N ARG A 164 9.27 -3.16 11.33
CA ARG A 164 10.59 -2.87 10.77
C ARG A 164 10.65 -3.27 9.30
N LYS A 165 11.42 -2.52 8.49
CA LYS A 165 11.58 -2.82 7.06
C LYS A 165 12.05 -4.25 6.78
N GLU A 166 12.87 -4.82 7.67
CA GLU A 166 13.40 -6.17 7.53
C GLU A 166 12.34 -7.24 7.77
N ALA A 167 11.21 -6.93 8.40
CA ALA A 167 10.13 -7.89 8.64
C ALA A 167 9.16 -7.99 7.45
N VAL A 168 9.13 -7.01 6.55
CA VAL A 168 8.11 -6.90 5.51
C VAL A 168 8.72 -7.03 4.12
N ILE A 169 8.11 -7.85 3.27
CA ILE A 169 8.31 -7.82 1.83
C ILE A 169 7.19 -6.96 1.25
N HIS A 170 7.55 -5.82 0.67
CA HIS A 170 6.61 -4.94 -0.01
C HIS A 170 6.73 -5.09 -1.52
N TRP A 171 5.73 -5.74 -2.11
CA TRP A 171 5.55 -5.82 -3.55
C TRP A 171 4.89 -4.53 -4.02
N ARG A 172 5.52 -3.83 -4.97
CA ARG A 172 5.01 -2.58 -5.53
C ARG A 172 5.30 -2.45 -7.01
N ILE A 173 4.34 -1.93 -7.76
CA ILE A 173 4.46 -1.62 -9.19
C ILE A 173 4.02 -0.18 -9.47
N ASN A 174 4.46 0.42 -10.58
CA ASN A 174 4.08 1.77 -11.02
C ASN A 174 4.17 2.81 -9.88
N CYS A 175 5.38 3.04 -9.40
CA CYS A 175 5.62 3.96 -8.29
C CYS A 175 5.65 5.39 -8.83
N LEU A 176 4.52 6.06 -8.85
CA LEU A 176 4.33 7.34 -9.52
C LEU A 176 4.59 8.56 -8.62
N ASP A 177 4.58 8.38 -7.31
CA ASP A 177 4.76 9.45 -6.33
C ASP A 177 5.84 9.12 -5.30
N ILE A 178 6.02 10.04 -4.35
CA ILE A 178 7.00 9.94 -3.25
C ILE A 178 6.50 9.06 -2.09
N SER A 179 5.28 8.50 -2.17
CA SER A 179 4.61 7.87 -1.02
C SER A 179 5.18 6.54 -0.60
N GLY A 180 5.96 5.95 -1.48
CA GLY A 180 6.48 4.61 -1.33
C GLY A 180 5.46 3.54 -1.71
N PHE A 181 4.18 3.87 -1.93
CA PHE A 181 3.19 2.96 -2.47
C PHE A 181 3.32 2.85 -4.00
N GLY A 182 2.95 1.70 -4.54
CA GLY A 182 2.72 1.51 -5.96
C GLY A 182 1.32 1.95 -6.39
N THR A 183 1.09 1.97 -7.70
CA THR A 183 -0.21 2.31 -8.32
C THR A 183 -0.72 1.15 -9.15
N GLY A 184 -1.89 0.63 -8.78
CA GLY A 184 -2.52 -0.47 -9.51
C GLY A 184 -3.36 -0.01 -10.70
N VAL A 185 -3.70 -0.93 -11.59
CA VAL A 185 -4.47 -0.61 -12.80
C VAL A 185 -5.89 -0.14 -12.47
N LEU A 186 -6.49 -0.68 -11.41
CA LEU A 186 -7.85 -0.29 -11.00
C LEU A 186 -7.86 1.04 -10.25
N GLN A 187 -6.75 1.42 -9.61
CA GLN A 187 -6.64 2.70 -8.92
C GLN A 187 -6.85 3.87 -9.89
N VAL A 188 -6.31 3.77 -11.12
CA VAL A 188 -6.49 4.76 -12.19
C VAL A 188 -7.97 4.99 -12.52
N LEU A 189 -8.81 3.94 -12.45
CA LEU A 189 -10.24 4.04 -12.76
C LEU A 189 -11.04 4.80 -11.69
N LEU A 190 -10.47 4.93 -10.48
CA LEU A 190 -11.05 5.64 -9.35
C LEU A 190 -10.55 7.09 -9.24
N HIS A 191 -9.50 7.47 -9.96
CA HIS A 191 -9.04 8.86 -10.01
C HIS A 191 -9.97 9.73 -10.87
N SER A 192 -10.38 10.88 -10.33
CA SER A 192 -10.93 11.95 -11.16
C SER A 192 -9.81 12.62 -11.95
N LEU A 193 -10.03 12.88 -13.23
CA LEU A 193 -9.09 13.61 -14.06
C LEU A 193 -9.37 15.11 -13.94
N VAL A 194 -8.37 15.87 -13.52
CA VAL A 194 -8.42 17.35 -13.49
C VAL A 194 -7.39 17.86 -14.48
N LEU A 195 -7.84 18.56 -15.52
CA LEU A 195 -6.98 19.19 -16.50
C LEU A 195 -7.39 20.66 -16.62
N GLN A 196 -6.50 21.57 -16.23
CA GLN A 196 -6.80 23.00 -16.12
C GLN A 196 -7.99 23.27 -15.18
N SER A 197 -9.09 23.84 -15.69
CA SER A 197 -10.33 24.09 -14.96
C SER A 197 -11.39 23.00 -15.17
N ASP A 198 -11.16 22.04 -16.07
CA ASP A 198 -12.10 20.96 -16.32
C ASP A 198 -11.85 19.78 -15.37
N ARG A 199 -12.92 19.29 -14.76
CA ARG A 199 -12.89 18.16 -13.84
C ARG A 199 -13.80 17.07 -14.38
N ARG A 200 -13.17 16.03 -14.90
CA ARG A 200 -13.87 14.81 -15.29
C ARG A 200 -13.97 13.88 -14.08
N PRO A 201 -15.18 13.40 -13.73
CA PRO A 201 -15.35 12.39 -12.69
C PRO A 201 -14.56 11.11 -12.98
N ALA A 202 -14.37 10.28 -11.95
CA ALA A 202 -13.72 8.98 -12.08
C ALA A 202 -14.44 8.08 -13.08
N TYR A 203 -13.68 7.25 -13.81
CA TYR A 203 -14.24 6.36 -14.84
C TYR A 203 -15.26 5.37 -14.26
N ALA A 204 -14.91 4.74 -13.13
CA ALA A 204 -15.81 3.81 -12.44
C ALA A 204 -17.15 4.47 -12.08
N TRP A 205 -17.12 5.74 -11.67
CA TRP A 205 -18.35 6.49 -11.35
C TRP A 205 -19.19 6.78 -12.60
N MET A 206 -18.55 7.20 -13.69
CA MET A 206 -19.26 7.46 -14.96
C MET A 206 -19.93 6.17 -15.48
N LYS A 207 -19.22 5.04 -15.45
CA LYS A 207 -19.75 3.72 -15.83
C LYS A 207 -20.97 3.34 -14.99
N ALA A 208 -20.84 3.38 -13.66
CA ALA A 208 -21.93 3.04 -12.75
C ALA A 208 -23.19 3.91 -12.97
N LYS A 209 -23.01 5.20 -13.29
CA LYS A 209 -24.12 6.10 -13.59
C LYS A 209 -24.88 5.70 -14.87
N ILE A 210 -24.16 5.29 -15.91
CA ILE A 210 -24.75 4.85 -17.18
C ILE A 210 -25.50 3.53 -16.99
N GLU A 211 -24.92 2.58 -16.24
CA GLU A 211 -25.54 1.28 -15.97
C GLU A 211 -26.82 1.39 -15.14
N LYS A 212 -26.94 2.40 -14.28
CA LYS A 212 -28.16 2.69 -13.51
C LYS A 212 -29.31 3.26 -14.37
N GLN A 213 -28.99 3.85 -15.52
CA GLN A 213 -29.98 4.46 -16.41
C GLN A 213 -30.59 3.47 -17.41
N LYS A 214 -30.09 2.23 -17.43
CA LYS A 214 -30.69 1.09 -18.13
C LYS A 214 -31.61 0.33 -17.19
#